data_AF-A0A2N9KEI6-F1
#
_entry.id   AF-A0A2N9KEI6-F1
#
_cell.length_a   1.000
_cell.length_b   1.000
_cell.length_c   1.000
_cell.angle_alpha   90.00
_cell.angle_beta   90.00
_cell.angle_gamma   90.00
#
_symmetry.space_group_name_H-M   'P 1'
#
loop_
_entity.id
_entity.type
_entity.pdbx_description
1 polymer ?
#
loop_
_entity_poly.entity_id
_entity_poly.type
_entity_poly.pdbx_seq_one_letter_code
_entity_poly.pdbx_strand_id
1 'polypeptide(L)'
;MTTSVRITTEYITLTQLLKEENIISSGGQAKYYLMDFPVLLNGETENRRGKKLYDHDEIVIDGETYVIELAENAEELIAEAEIQRAERAMNAKKTVRDDRIKAQKAAAAKARKEARFAELRKKNRTRAGGFGRSTNKPKGPGSWNSNR
;
A
#
# COMPACT_ATOMS: atom_id res chain seq x y z
N MET A 1 -8.37 37.04 -11.14
CA MET A 1 -7.19 37.22 -10.27
C MET A 1 -6.19 36.14 -10.65
N THR A 2 -4.88 36.42 -10.60
CA THR A 2 -3.83 35.47 -10.98
C THR A 2 -3.04 35.06 -9.75
N THR A 3 -2.99 33.77 -9.48
CA THR A 3 -2.29 33.15 -8.34
C THR A 3 -1.14 32.30 -8.86
N SER A 4 0.08 32.49 -8.35
CA SER A 4 1.22 31.63 -8.70
C SER A 4 1.36 30.47 -7.73
N VAL A 5 1.50 29.26 -8.26
CA VAL A 5 1.63 28.01 -7.50
C VAL A 5 3.00 27.43 -7.73
N ARG A 6 3.78 27.34 -6.64
CA ARG A 6 5.17 26.87 -6.68
C ARG A 6 5.24 25.36 -6.51
N ILE A 7 5.78 24.66 -7.50
CA ILE A 7 5.97 23.22 -7.46
C ILE A 7 7.42 22.88 -7.14
N THR A 8 7.63 21.90 -6.26
CA THR A 8 8.95 21.35 -5.93
C THR A 8 9.26 20.06 -6.67
N THR A 9 8.26 19.52 -7.38
CA THR A 9 8.37 18.31 -8.21
C THR A 9 8.42 18.71 -9.68
N GLU A 10 8.90 17.80 -10.55
CA GLU A 10 8.96 18.01 -12.01
C GLU A 10 7.60 18.38 -12.61
N TYR A 11 6.53 17.81 -12.04
CA TYR A 11 5.17 18.12 -12.42
C TYR A 11 4.26 18.05 -11.20
N ILE A 12 3.15 18.77 -11.26
CA ILE A 12 2.00 18.60 -10.37
C ILE A 12 0.84 17.98 -11.17
N THR A 13 -0.11 17.33 -10.51
CA THR A 13 -1.32 16.85 -11.19
C THR A 13 -2.47 17.81 -10.95
N LEU A 14 -3.42 17.89 -11.87
CA LEU A 14 -4.61 18.75 -11.70
C LEU A 14 -5.34 18.45 -10.37
N THR A 15 -5.46 17.19 -9.97
CA THR A 15 -6.03 16.82 -8.67
C THR A 15 -5.23 17.39 -7.49
N GLN A 16 -3.90 17.39 -7.60
CA GLN A 16 -3.02 17.86 -6.55
C GLN A 16 -3.10 19.39 -6.42
N LEU A 17 -3.13 20.11 -7.55
CA LEU A 17 -3.38 21.56 -7.60
C LEU A 17 -4.71 21.91 -6.92
N LEU A 18 -5.81 21.26 -7.32
CA LEU A 18 -7.14 21.49 -6.72
C LEU A 18 -7.16 21.24 -5.21
N LYS A 19 -6.31 20.34 -4.72
CA LYS A 19 -6.21 20.03 -3.29
C LYS A 19 -5.40 21.08 -2.54
N GLU A 20 -4.32 21.58 -3.14
CA GLU A 20 -3.46 22.61 -2.55
C GLU A 20 -4.20 23.94 -2.41
N GLU A 21 -5.03 24.29 -3.41
CA GLU A 21 -5.92 25.45 -3.37
C GLU A 21 -7.18 25.23 -2.52
N ASN A 22 -7.28 24.12 -1.78
CA ASN A 22 -8.43 23.74 -0.95
C ASN A 22 -9.79 23.72 -1.67
N ILE A 23 -9.79 23.61 -3.00
CA ILE A 23 -11.01 23.47 -3.81
C ILE A 23 -11.66 22.10 -3.56
N ILE A 24 -10.84 21.06 -3.36
CA ILE A 24 -11.29 19.71 -3.01
C ILE A 24 -10.64 19.23 -1.71
N SER A 25 -11.40 18.48 -0.91
CA SER A 25 -10.90 17.89 0.35
C SER A 25 -10.27 16.51 0.16
N SER A 26 -10.64 15.78 -0.90
CA SER A 26 -10.10 14.44 -1.17
C SER A 26 -9.96 14.14 -2.66
N GLY A 27 -9.02 13.25 -3.02
CA GLY A 27 -8.83 12.86 -4.42
C GLY A 27 -10.04 12.18 -5.06
N GLY A 28 -10.96 11.62 -4.26
CA GLY A 28 -12.23 11.09 -4.74
C GLY A 28 -13.20 12.17 -5.23
N GLN A 29 -13.16 13.36 -4.62
CA GLN A 29 -13.99 14.50 -5.02
C GLN A 29 -13.56 15.11 -6.35
N ALA A 30 -12.27 14.99 -6.72
CA ALA A 30 -11.73 15.51 -7.97
C ALA A 30 -12.52 15.04 -9.20
N LYS A 31 -13.02 13.79 -9.19
CA LYS A 31 -13.82 13.27 -10.30
C LYS A 31 -15.11 14.06 -10.48
N TYR A 32 -15.85 14.30 -9.39
CA TYR A 32 -17.14 14.99 -9.46
C TYR A 32 -16.94 16.47 -9.76
N TYR A 33 -15.96 17.09 -9.10
CA TYR A 33 -15.62 18.50 -9.34
C TYR A 33 -15.32 18.78 -10.82
N LEU A 34 -14.45 17.98 -11.46
CA LEU A 34 -14.10 18.17 -12.87
C LEU A 34 -15.22 17.82 -13.87
N MET A 35 -16.30 17.19 -13.41
CA MET A 35 -17.49 16.95 -14.24
C MET A 35 -18.47 18.13 -14.15
N ASP A 36 -18.57 18.76 -12.99
CA ASP A 36 -19.51 19.85 -12.73
C ASP A 36 -18.91 21.22 -13.08
N PHE A 37 -17.60 21.39 -12.87
CA PHE A 37 -16.88 22.65 -13.09
C PHE A 37 -15.90 22.51 -14.26
N PRO A 38 -16.06 23.30 -15.33
CA PRO A 38 -15.12 23.30 -16.45
C PRO A 38 -13.81 23.95 -16.03
N VAL A 39 -12.72 23.20 -16.17
CA VAL A 39 -11.35 23.69 -15.98
C VAL A 39 -10.72 23.90 -17.34
N LEU A 40 -10.02 25.03 -17.52
CA LEU A 40 -9.26 25.32 -18.74
C LEU A 40 -7.77 25.17 -18.44
N LEU A 41 -7.05 24.48 -19.31
CA LEU A 41 -5.60 24.38 -19.32
C LEU A 41 -5.10 25.01 -20.62
N ASN A 42 -4.34 26.11 -20.54
CA ASN A 42 -3.83 26.84 -21.70
C ASN A 42 -4.91 27.16 -22.75
N GLY A 43 -6.15 27.41 -22.29
CA GLY A 43 -7.31 27.71 -23.13
C GLY A 43 -8.13 26.49 -23.60
N GLU A 44 -7.71 25.26 -23.32
CA GLU A 44 -8.45 24.04 -23.66
C GLU A 44 -9.17 23.45 -22.44
N THR A 45 -10.39 22.95 -22.63
CA THR A 45 -11.15 22.33 -21.53
C THR A 45 -10.52 20.99 -21.13
N GLU A 46 -10.13 20.86 -19.87
CA GLU A 46 -9.47 19.67 -19.34
C GLU A 46 -10.26 19.12 -18.15
N ASN A 47 -10.61 17.83 -18.22
CA ASN A 47 -11.40 17.14 -17.19
C ASN A 47 -10.68 15.91 -16.61
N ARG A 48 -9.43 15.67 -17.03
CA ARG A 48 -8.65 14.53 -16.58
C ARG A 48 -7.98 14.86 -15.26
N ARG A 49 -8.51 14.29 -14.18
CA ARG A 49 -7.95 14.40 -12.82
C ARG A 49 -6.44 14.12 -12.71
N GLY A 50 -5.92 13.22 -13.55
CA GLY A 50 -4.52 12.82 -13.58
C GLY A 50 -3.67 13.52 -14.64
N LYS A 51 -4.17 14.61 -15.25
CA LYS A 51 -3.38 15.44 -16.15
C LYS A 51 -2.20 16.03 -15.38
N LYS A 52 -1.01 15.89 -15.96
CA LYS A 52 0.21 16.49 -15.45
C LYS A 52 0.30 17.92 -15.95
N LEU A 53 0.69 18.80 -15.04
CA LEU A 53 0.91 20.22 -15.24
C LEU A 53 2.39 20.49 -14.97
N TYR A 54 3.01 21.27 -15.84
CA TYR A 54 4.42 21.59 -15.84
C TYR A 54 4.63 23.08 -15.59
N ASP A 55 5.89 23.48 -15.47
CA ASP A 55 6.27 24.88 -15.39
C ASP A 55 5.60 25.72 -16.48
N HIS A 56 5.17 26.93 -16.11
CA HIS A 56 4.51 27.88 -16.99
C HIS A 56 3.16 27.45 -17.58
N ASP A 57 2.57 26.33 -17.11
CA ASP A 57 1.18 26.02 -17.46
C ASP A 57 0.22 26.99 -16.77
N GLU A 58 -0.79 27.45 -17.53
CA GLU A 58 -1.87 28.32 -17.06
C GLU A 58 -3.18 27.52 -16.92
N ILE A 59 -3.76 27.56 -15.73
CA ILE A 59 -4.98 26.85 -15.39
C ILE A 59 -6.05 27.87 -14.98
N VAL A 60 -7.23 27.80 -15.57
CA VAL A 60 -8.37 28.63 -15.17
C VAL A 60 -9.45 27.76 -14.55
N ILE A 61 -9.79 28.04 -13.30
CA ILE A 61 -10.81 27.34 -12.51
C ILE A 61 -11.74 28.39 -11.92
N ASP A 62 -13.04 28.27 -12.17
CA ASP A 62 -14.08 29.17 -11.62
C ASP A 62 -13.79 30.69 -11.83
N GLY A 63 -13.11 31.04 -12.93
CA GLY A 63 -12.74 32.42 -13.25
C GLY A 63 -11.46 32.93 -12.54
N GLU A 64 -10.78 32.08 -11.80
CA GLU A 64 -9.47 32.33 -11.22
C GLU A 64 -8.37 31.67 -12.06
N THR A 65 -7.26 32.39 -12.27
CA THR A 65 -6.13 31.92 -13.06
C THR A 65 -5.01 31.50 -12.14
N TYR A 66 -4.48 30.30 -12.35
CA TYR A 66 -3.37 29.71 -11.63
C TYR A 66 -2.22 29.48 -12.59
N VAL A 67 -1.02 29.98 -12.25
CA VAL A 67 0.20 29.78 -13.04
C VAL A 67 1.15 28.91 -12.25
N ILE A 68 1.64 27.84 -12.88
CA ILE A 68 2.61 26.93 -12.27
C ILE A 68 4.02 27.50 -12.42
N GLU A 69 4.76 27.55 -11.32
CA GLU A 69 6.17 27.98 -11.29
C GLU A 69 7.04 26.91 -10.59
N LEU A 70 8.18 26.54 -11.15
CA LEU A 70 9.16 25.73 -10.43
C LEU A 70 9.82 26.53 -9.30
N ALA A 71 9.89 25.94 -8.11
CA ALA A 71 10.68 26.49 -7.01
C ALA A 71 12.19 26.32 -7.29
N GLU A 72 13.01 27.31 -6.96
CA GLU A 72 14.45 27.36 -7.26
C GLU A 72 15.29 26.18 -6.68
N ASN A 73 14.76 25.44 -5.69
CA ASN A 73 15.40 24.27 -5.09
C ASN A 73 14.81 22.92 -5.60
N ALA A 74 14.00 22.95 -6.66
CA ALA A 74 13.29 21.76 -7.13
C ALA A 74 14.23 20.66 -7.63
N GLU A 75 15.35 21.00 -8.28
CA GLU A 75 16.25 19.99 -8.86
C GLU A 75 16.85 19.05 -7.81
N GLU A 76 17.36 19.59 -6.71
CA GLU A 76 17.92 18.81 -5.60
C GLU A 76 16.83 17.97 -4.89
N LEU A 77 15.65 18.56 -4.66
CA LEU A 77 14.51 17.88 -4.03
C LEU A 77 13.93 16.76 -4.91
N ILE A 78 13.90 16.95 -6.24
CA ILE A 78 13.45 15.93 -7.19
C ILE A 78 14.43 14.76 -7.16
N ALA A 79 15.74 15.01 -7.23
CA ALA A 79 16.76 13.97 -7.18
C ALA A 79 16.70 13.17 -5.87
N GLU A 80 16.56 13.84 -4.72
CA GLU A 80 16.42 13.19 -3.42
C GLU A 80 15.12 12.37 -3.32
N ALA A 81 14.01 12.91 -3.82
CA ALA A 81 12.72 12.22 -3.81
C ALA A 81 12.73 10.95 -4.68
N GLU A 82 13.43 10.97 -5.82
CA GLU A 82 13.63 9.79 -6.67
C GLU A 82 14.46 8.70 -5.99
N ILE A 83 15.56 9.08 -5.34
CA ILE A 83 16.40 8.15 -4.56
C ILE A 83 15.56 7.50 -3.45
N GLN A 84 14.82 8.30 -2.67
CA GLN A 84 13.97 7.78 -1.61
C GLN A 84 12.84 6.87 -2.13
N ARG A 85 12.20 7.22 -3.25
CA ARG A 85 11.18 6.36 -3.87
C ARG A 85 11.78 5.03 -4.36
N ALA A 86 12.96 5.06 -4.96
CA ALA A 86 13.67 3.86 -5.41
C ALA A 86 14.06 2.95 -4.24
N GLU A 87 14.59 3.51 -3.15
CA GLU A 87 14.93 2.77 -1.93
C GLU A 87 13.70 2.13 -1.28
N ARG A 88 12.59 2.88 -1.15
CA ARG A 88 11.32 2.35 -0.61
C ARG A 88 10.78 1.21 -1.47
N ALA A 89 10.83 1.34 -2.79
CA ALA A 89 10.44 0.29 -3.72
C ALA A 89 11.32 -0.98 -3.59
N MET A 90 12.63 -0.81 -3.39
CA MET A 90 13.56 -1.92 -3.18
C MET A 90 13.33 -2.62 -1.84
N ASN A 91 13.09 -1.86 -0.77
CA ASN A 91 12.81 -2.40 0.56
C ASN A 91 11.48 -3.19 0.59
N ALA A 92 10.42 -2.68 -0.06
CA ALA A 92 9.15 -3.41 -0.18
C ALA A 92 9.29 -4.72 -0.97
N LYS A 93 10.10 -4.74 -2.04
CA LYS A 93 10.39 -5.99 -2.79
C LYS A 93 11.18 -7.00 -1.96
N LYS A 94 12.10 -6.53 -1.11
CA LYS A 94 12.91 -7.38 -0.23
C LYS A 94 12.06 -8.05 0.86
N THR A 95 11.17 -7.32 1.53
CA THR A 95 10.31 -7.88 2.59
C THR A 95 9.35 -8.94 2.06
N VAL A 96 8.70 -8.68 0.91
CA VAL A 96 7.80 -9.66 0.26
C VAL A 96 8.55 -10.95 -0.12
N ARG A 97 9.82 -10.83 -0.56
CA ARG A 97 10.68 -11.99 -0.85
C ARG A 97 11.01 -12.77 0.43
N ASP A 98 11.35 -12.08 1.51
CA ASP A 98 11.70 -12.69 2.80
C ASP A 98 10.51 -13.42 3.44
N ASP A 99 9.31 -12.82 3.39
CA ASP A 99 8.06 -13.44 3.87
C ASP A 99 7.73 -14.73 3.10
N ARG A 100 7.93 -14.72 1.77
CA ARG A 100 7.76 -15.90 0.92
C ARG A 100 8.74 -17.01 1.30
N ILE A 101 10.01 -16.69 1.52
CA ILE A 101 11.03 -17.66 1.93
C ILE A 101 10.69 -18.24 3.31
N LYS A 102 10.24 -17.41 4.25
CA LYS A 102 9.83 -17.84 5.59
C LYS A 102 8.61 -18.77 5.54
N ALA A 103 7.61 -18.46 4.71
CA ALA A 103 6.44 -19.31 4.50
C ALA A 103 6.81 -20.67 3.88
N GLN A 104 7.67 -20.69 2.85
CA GLN A 104 8.15 -21.94 2.24
C GLN A 104 8.95 -22.81 3.22
N LYS A 105 9.84 -22.22 4.02
CA LYS A 105 10.59 -22.95 5.06
C LYS A 105 9.66 -23.54 6.13
N ALA A 106 8.64 -22.79 6.56
CA ALA A 106 7.64 -23.27 7.52
C ALA A 106 6.81 -24.44 6.95
N ALA A 107 6.38 -24.34 5.68
CA ALA A 107 5.65 -25.41 4.99
C ALA A 107 6.51 -26.68 4.85
N ALA A 108 7.78 -26.55 4.44
CA ALA A 108 8.71 -27.68 4.33
C ALA A 108 8.98 -28.33 5.70
N ALA A 109 9.12 -27.54 6.77
CA ALA A 109 9.27 -28.05 8.13
C ALA A 109 8.02 -28.82 8.61
N LYS A 110 6.82 -28.31 8.28
CA LYS A 110 5.54 -29.00 8.58
C LYS A 110 5.44 -30.33 7.84
N ALA A 111 5.74 -30.34 6.54
CA ALA A 111 5.73 -31.55 5.71
C ALA A 111 6.72 -32.61 6.22
N ARG A 112 7.94 -32.21 6.62
CA ARG A 112 8.94 -33.12 7.23
C ARG A 112 8.47 -33.72 8.55
N LYS A 113 7.84 -32.91 9.42
CA LYS A 113 7.26 -33.41 10.68
C LYS A 113 6.14 -34.39 10.42
N GLU A 114 5.23 -34.06 9.50
CA GLU A 114 4.10 -34.90 9.12
C GLU A 114 4.54 -36.24 8.52
N ALA A 115 5.53 -36.23 7.61
CA ALA A 115 6.14 -37.44 7.08
C ALA A 115 6.78 -38.31 8.18
N ARG A 116 7.52 -37.69 9.11
CA ARG A 116 8.12 -38.40 10.26
C ARG A 116 7.05 -39.03 11.16
N PHE A 117 5.95 -38.32 11.43
CA PHE A 117 4.84 -38.85 12.21
C PHE A 117 4.08 -39.95 11.48
N ALA A 118 3.92 -39.86 10.16
CA ALA A 118 3.32 -40.91 9.34
C ALA A 118 4.15 -42.20 9.37
N GLU A 119 5.48 -42.11 9.28
CA GLU A 119 6.37 -43.27 9.44
C GLU A 119 6.29 -43.88 10.84
N LEU A 120 6.33 -43.06 11.90
CA LEU A 120 6.14 -43.51 13.28
C LEU A 120 4.78 -44.22 13.47
N ARG A 121 3.72 -43.70 12.85
CA ARG A 121 2.37 -44.29 12.89
C ARG A 121 2.33 -45.63 12.16
N LYS A 122 3.06 -45.79 11.05
CA LYS A 122 3.20 -47.07 10.32
C LYS A 122 4.02 -48.09 11.13
N LYS A 123 5.13 -47.67 11.74
CA LYS A 123 6.00 -48.51 12.59
C LYS A 123 5.33 -48.95 13.91
N ASN A 124 4.44 -48.14 14.47
CA ASN A 124 3.66 -48.52 15.64
C ASN A 124 2.43 -49.38 15.29
N ARG A 125 1.87 -49.30 14.07
CA ARG A 125 0.84 -50.23 13.60
C ARG A 125 1.35 -51.67 13.46
N THR A 126 2.61 -51.87 13.09
CA THR A 126 3.23 -53.20 12.97
C THR A 126 3.70 -53.80 14.30
N ARG A 127 3.72 -53.01 15.39
CA ARG A 127 4.04 -53.46 16.76
C ARG A 127 2.81 -53.74 17.63
N ALA A 128 1.61 -53.42 17.16
CA ALA A 128 0.35 -53.62 17.89
C ALA A 128 -0.16 -55.09 17.82
N GLY A 129 0.76 -56.03 18.04
CA GLY A 129 0.48 -57.43 18.35
C GLY A 129 0.75 -57.78 19.82
N GLY A 130 1.01 -56.81 20.70
CA GLY A 130 1.24 -57.10 22.12
C GLY A 130 1.21 -55.86 23.02
N PHE A 131 0.49 -55.99 24.12
CA PHE A 131 0.46 -55.13 25.32
C PHE A 131 -0.42 -53.86 25.30
N GLY A 132 -1.67 -54.06 25.75
CA GLY A 132 -2.29 -53.32 26.86
C GLY A 132 -2.57 -51.82 26.69
N ARG A 133 -3.86 -51.45 26.54
CA ARG A 133 -4.34 -50.10 26.83
C ARG A 133 -4.18 -49.82 28.33
N SER A 134 -3.14 -49.09 28.73
CA SER A 134 -3.16 -48.36 30.00
C SER A 134 -4.09 -47.16 29.84
N THR A 135 -5.23 -47.19 30.51
CA THR A 135 -6.18 -46.07 30.55
C THR A 135 -5.67 -44.99 31.49
N ASN A 136 -4.68 -44.21 31.04
CA ASN A 136 -4.36 -42.96 31.73
C ASN A 136 -5.25 -41.84 31.17
N LYS A 137 -6.41 -41.66 31.81
CA LYS A 137 -7.38 -40.60 31.51
C LYS A 137 -6.75 -39.25 31.90
N PRO A 138 -6.58 -38.28 30.99
CA PRO A 138 -6.17 -36.94 31.39
C PRO A 138 -7.30 -36.32 32.22
N LYS A 139 -7.02 -35.90 33.46
CA LYS A 139 -7.93 -35.03 34.22
C LYS A 139 -8.03 -33.71 33.45
N GLY A 140 -9.22 -33.41 32.92
CA GLY A 140 -9.49 -32.15 32.21
C GLY A 140 -9.32 -30.94 33.15
N PRO A 141 -9.11 -29.73 32.59
CA PRO A 141 -9.00 -28.52 33.40
C PRO A 141 -10.32 -28.29 34.14
N GLY A 142 -10.21 -28.17 35.47
CA GLY A 142 -11.35 -27.99 36.36
C GLY A 142 -12.09 -26.69 36.11
N SER A 143 -13.41 -26.80 36.24
CA SER A 143 -14.37 -25.75 36.63
C SER A 143 -14.26 -24.41 35.88
N TRP A 144 -15.23 -24.21 34.98
CA TRP A 144 -15.59 -22.89 34.51
C TRP A 144 -15.99 -22.02 35.69
N ASN A 145 -15.35 -20.86 35.75
CA ASN A 145 -15.67 -19.74 36.59
C ASN A 145 -17.14 -19.33 36.38
N SER A 146 -17.98 -19.58 37.38
CA SER A 146 -19.24 -18.87 37.55
C SER A 146 -19.11 -18.03 38.81
N ASN A 147 -19.04 -16.71 38.68
CA ASN A 147 -19.71 -15.85 39.64
C ASN A 147 -20.23 -14.59 38.97
N ARG A 148 -21.49 -14.36 39.33
CA ARG A 148 -22.29 -13.14 39.26
C ARG A 148 -21.66 -12.04 40.10
#